data_AF-A0AAI8KBG6-F1
#
_entry.id   AF-A0AAI8KBG6-F1
#
_cell.length_a   1.000
_cell.length_b   1.000
_cell.length_c   1.000
_cell.angle_alpha   90.00
_cell.angle_beta   90.00
_cell.angle_gamma   90.00
#
_symmetry.space_group_name_H-M   'P 1'
#
loop_
_entity.id
_entity.type
_entity.pdbx_description
1 polymer ?
#
loop_
_entity_poly.entity_id
_entity_poly.type
_entity_poly.pdbx_seq_one_letter_code
_entity_poly.pdbx_strand_id
1 'polypeptide(L)'
;MQQHLTPWMIESAYRYCEAAKHLLTGHDMMAVAQVNAAIGMEILLKSFVAVPNGNHGQVDETYDLDADLIKNAHRELQYAGKIAADKRVDKHDLLTLFHAVPADIRSRLRFDQEEEWIERYRNVFTNARYPYEANSPKGYSDTLVYVLGQMIENVVKWYREQGCRDPFIVYYGMTPAEFQPEAAKQADPS
;
A
#
# COMPACT_ATOMS: atom_id res chain seq x y z
N MET A 1 8.26 -20.96 0.45
CA MET A 1 7.51 -20.58 1.67
C MET A 1 6.26 -19.85 1.22
N GLN A 2 5.10 -20.20 1.76
CA GLN A 2 3.87 -19.46 1.47
C GLN A 2 3.98 -18.11 2.16
N GLN A 3 3.77 -17.02 1.43
CA GLN A 3 3.85 -15.68 1.99
C GLN A 3 2.71 -15.48 3.00
N HIS A 4 3.03 -14.96 4.18
CA HIS A 4 2.01 -14.54 5.14
C HIS A 4 1.25 -13.35 4.55
N LEU A 5 -0.07 -13.49 4.41
CA LEU A 5 -0.91 -12.41 3.90
C LEU A 5 -1.20 -11.44 5.04
N THR A 6 -1.14 -10.14 4.76
CA THR A 6 -1.34 -9.07 5.75
C THR A 6 -2.57 -8.22 5.40
N PRO A 7 -3.78 -8.80 5.36
CA PRO A 7 -4.98 -8.13 4.86
C PRO A 7 -5.33 -6.87 5.66
N TRP A 8 -5.04 -6.86 6.96
CA TRP A 8 -5.15 -5.67 7.82
C TRP A 8 -4.34 -4.47 7.31
N MET A 9 -3.12 -4.70 6.80
CA MET A 9 -2.30 -3.64 6.22
C MET A 9 -2.88 -3.17 4.88
N ILE A 10 -3.46 -4.08 4.08
CA ILE A 10 -4.11 -3.70 2.82
C ILE A 10 -5.36 -2.85 3.09
N GLU A 11 -6.17 -3.22 4.08
CA GLU A 11 -7.32 -2.42 4.52
C GLU A 11 -6.86 -1.04 5.02
N SER A 12 -5.78 -0.98 5.79
CA SER A 12 -5.22 0.27 6.28
C SER A 12 -4.76 1.17 5.13
N ALA A 13 -4.04 0.63 4.14
CA ALA A 13 -3.66 1.36 2.93
C ALA A 13 -4.88 1.86 2.15
N TYR A 14 -5.93 1.04 2.03
CA TYR A 14 -7.19 1.41 1.42
C TYR A 14 -7.89 2.57 2.12
N ARG A 15 -7.95 2.57 3.46
CA ARG A 15 -8.55 3.69 4.22
C ARG A 15 -7.84 5.01 3.94
N TYR A 16 -6.50 5.01 3.83
CA TYR A 16 -5.74 6.20 3.42
C TYR A 16 -5.99 6.60 1.97
N CYS A 17 -6.18 5.63 1.06
CA CYS A 17 -6.57 5.89 -0.32
C CYS A 17 -7.95 6.55 -0.41
N GLU A 18 -8.95 6.05 0.31
CA GLU A 18 -10.30 6.63 0.36
C GLU A 18 -10.28 8.02 0.99
N ALA A 19 -9.51 8.22 2.07
CA ALA A 19 -9.30 9.55 2.65
C ALA A 19 -8.70 10.53 1.62
N ALA A 20 -7.70 10.09 0.85
CA ALA A 20 -7.12 10.89 -0.22
C ALA A 20 -8.16 11.23 -1.31
N LYS A 21 -8.96 10.26 -1.76
CA LYS A 21 -10.04 10.50 -2.74
C LYS A 21 -11.08 11.49 -2.23
N HIS A 22 -11.49 11.39 -0.96
CA HIS A 22 -12.39 12.36 -0.36
C HIS A 22 -11.78 13.76 -0.30
N LEU A 23 -10.50 13.87 0.07
CA LEU A 23 -9.79 15.14 0.09
C LEU A 23 -9.69 15.79 -1.29
N LEU A 24 -9.57 15.01 -2.38
CA LEU A 24 -9.60 15.55 -3.75
C LEU A 24 -10.88 16.30 -4.10
N THR A 25 -11.99 16.05 -3.39
CA THR A 25 -13.26 16.77 -3.58
C THR A 25 -13.31 18.11 -2.85
N GLY A 26 -12.36 18.36 -1.93
CA GLY A 26 -12.27 19.58 -1.13
C GLY A 26 -11.50 20.70 -1.83
N HIS A 27 -11.83 21.94 -1.48
CA HIS A 27 -11.10 23.11 -1.97
C HIS A 27 -9.69 23.18 -1.38
N ASP A 28 -8.67 23.27 -2.25
CA ASP A 28 -7.24 23.42 -1.88
C ASP A 28 -6.68 22.26 -1.02
N MET A 29 -7.19 21.04 -1.22
CA MET A 29 -6.82 19.86 -0.44
C MET A 29 -5.89 18.88 -1.19
N MET A 30 -5.46 19.22 -2.42
CA MET A 30 -4.67 18.33 -3.29
C MET A 30 -3.35 17.88 -2.63
N ALA A 31 -2.65 18.81 -1.96
CA ALA A 31 -1.41 18.49 -1.24
C ALA A 31 -1.64 17.46 -0.12
N VAL A 32 -2.71 17.68 0.66
CA VAL A 32 -3.08 16.80 1.77
C VAL A 32 -3.55 15.44 1.25
N ALA A 33 -4.28 15.41 0.14
CA ALA A 33 -4.68 14.17 -0.54
C ALA A 33 -3.45 13.38 -1.00
N GLN A 34 -2.46 14.04 -1.62
CA GLN A 34 -1.24 13.41 -2.08
C GLN A 34 -0.41 12.84 -0.92
N VAL A 35 -0.33 13.55 0.22
CA VAL A 35 0.32 13.03 1.44
C VAL A 35 -0.40 11.79 1.98
N ASN A 36 -1.74 11.77 2.00
CA ASN A 36 -2.50 10.59 2.41
C ASN A 36 -2.26 9.41 1.46
N ALA A 37 -2.20 9.64 0.16
CA ALA A 37 -1.83 8.60 -0.79
C ALA A 37 -0.39 8.11 -0.61
N ALA A 38 0.56 8.97 -0.25
CA ALA A 38 1.92 8.54 0.06
C ALA A 38 1.97 7.62 1.30
N ILE A 39 1.19 7.93 2.34
CA ILE A 39 1.05 7.07 3.52
C ILE A 39 0.43 5.72 3.14
N GLY A 40 -0.65 5.72 2.35
CA GLY A 40 -1.28 4.49 1.87
C GLY A 40 -0.33 3.64 1.03
N MET A 41 0.46 4.26 0.15
CA MET A 41 1.49 3.59 -0.65
C MET A 41 2.57 2.96 0.23
N GLU A 42 3.06 3.69 1.23
CA GLU A 42 4.04 3.16 2.18
C GLU A 42 3.52 1.92 2.90
N ILE A 43 2.28 1.96 3.40
CA ILE A 43 1.64 0.82 4.08
C ILE A 43 1.47 -0.36 3.12
N LEU A 44 1.00 -0.12 1.90
CA LEU A 44 0.82 -1.15 0.88
C LEU A 44 2.15 -1.85 0.57
N LEU A 45 3.23 -1.11 0.35
CA LEU A 45 4.54 -1.70 0.07
C LEU A 45 5.11 -2.43 1.29
N LYS A 46 4.95 -1.87 2.49
CA LYS A 46 5.35 -2.53 3.74
C LYS A 46 4.65 -3.85 3.98
N SER A 47 3.43 -4.02 3.49
CA SER A 47 2.67 -5.27 3.60
C SER A 47 3.41 -6.49 3.05
N PHE A 48 4.30 -6.31 2.05
CA PHE A 48 5.07 -7.39 1.44
C PHE A 48 6.35 -7.75 2.17
N VAL A 49 6.83 -6.86 3.04
CA VAL A 49 8.03 -7.04 3.87
C VAL A 49 7.68 -7.09 5.36
N ALA A 50 6.40 -7.27 5.68
CA ALA A 50 5.93 -7.38 7.05
C ALA A 50 6.09 -8.81 7.56
N VAL A 51 6.60 -8.93 8.79
CA VAL A 51 6.78 -10.20 9.49
C VAL A 51 5.96 -10.13 10.78
N PRO A 52 5.01 -11.07 11.02
CA PRO A 52 4.22 -11.07 12.24
C PRO A 52 5.11 -11.09 13.49
N ASN A 53 4.86 -10.17 14.44
CA ASN A 53 5.61 -10.08 15.69
C ASN A 53 4.72 -10.13 16.95
N GLY A 54 3.39 -10.22 16.78
CA GLY A 54 2.43 -10.34 17.87
C GLY A 54 1.00 -10.52 17.38
N ASN A 55 0.11 -11.02 18.26
CA ASN A 55 -1.34 -11.15 18.00
C ASN A 55 -1.70 -11.91 16.70
N HIS A 56 -0.99 -13.00 16.42
CA HIS A 56 -1.11 -13.71 15.15
C HIS A 56 -2.54 -14.17 14.84
N GLY A 57 -3.05 -13.81 13.66
CA GLY A 57 -4.40 -14.15 13.21
C GLY A 57 -5.54 -13.41 13.93
N GLN A 58 -5.24 -12.43 14.77
CA GLN A 58 -6.23 -11.54 15.40
C GLN A 58 -6.37 -10.23 14.62
N VAL A 59 -7.45 -9.49 14.90
CA VAL A 59 -7.70 -8.17 14.29
C VAL A 59 -6.67 -7.12 14.66
N ASP A 60 -5.89 -7.36 15.71
CA ASP A 60 -4.81 -6.50 16.22
C ASP A 60 -3.41 -7.13 16.01
N GLU A 61 -3.25 -7.97 14.98
CA GLU A 61 -1.95 -8.52 14.56
C GLU A 61 -0.93 -7.39 14.34
N THR A 62 0.23 -7.52 14.97
CA THR A 62 1.33 -6.57 14.86
C THR A 62 2.45 -7.16 14.00
N TYR A 63 3.20 -6.27 13.34
CA TYR A 63 4.24 -6.65 12.40
C TYR A 63 5.55 -5.89 12.65
N ASP A 64 6.66 -6.60 12.52
CA ASP A 64 7.96 -6.00 12.23
C ASP A 64 8.17 -5.92 10.71
N LEU A 65 9.21 -5.19 10.30
CA LEU A 65 9.64 -5.18 8.90
C LEU A 65 10.86 -6.09 8.74
N ASP A 66 10.89 -6.86 7.65
CA ASP A 66 12.04 -7.62 7.21
C ASP A 66 13.18 -6.65 6.85
N ALA A 67 14.07 -6.45 7.82
CA ALA A 67 15.16 -5.51 7.69
C ALA A 67 16.16 -5.91 6.60
N ASP A 68 16.26 -7.20 6.28
CA ASP A 68 17.24 -7.69 5.30
C ASP A 68 16.73 -7.48 3.87
N LEU A 69 15.44 -7.70 3.61
CA LEU A 69 14.82 -7.31 2.33
C LEU A 69 14.99 -5.81 2.06
N ILE A 70 14.72 -4.96 3.05
CA ILE A 70 14.85 -3.50 2.91
C ILE A 70 16.32 -3.09 2.70
N LYS A 71 17.27 -3.66 3.46
CA LYS A 71 18.70 -3.36 3.30
C LYS A 71 19.23 -3.80 1.94
N ASN A 72 18.79 -4.95 1.44
CA ASN A 72 19.22 -5.46 0.14
C ASN A 72 18.70 -4.55 -0.98
N ALA A 73 17.42 -4.20 -0.96
CA ALA A 73 16.83 -3.25 -1.91
C ALA A 73 17.54 -1.88 -1.88
N HIS A 74 17.82 -1.34 -0.69
CA HIS A 74 18.56 -0.08 -0.54
C HIS A 74 19.95 -0.18 -1.18
N ARG A 75 20.67 -1.28 -0.95
CA ARG A 75 22.01 -1.50 -1.50
C ARG A 75 21.99 -1.63 -3.03
N GLU A 76 21.02 -2.34 -3.58
CA GLU A 76 20.83 -2.45 -5.03
C GLU A 76 20.58 -1.06 -5.66
N LEU A 77 19.75 -0.24 -5.03
CA LEU A 77 19.51 1.14 -5.47
C LEU A 77 20.75 2.03 -5.37
N GLN A 78 21.62 1.80 -4.38
CA GLN A 78 22.93 2.46 -4.32
C GLN A 78 23.85 2.04 -5.47
N TYR A 79 23.93 0.75 -5.76
CA TYR A 79 24.71 0.25 -6.91
C TYR A 79 24.18 0.77 -8.25
N ALA A 80 22.86 0.93 -8.38
CA ALA A 80 22.21 1.50 -9.55
C ALA A 80 22.32 3.04 -9.63
N GLY A 81 22.92 3.71 -8.64
CA GLY A 81 23.04 5.17 -8.60
C GLY A 81 21.73 5.92 -8.32
N LYS A 82 20.64 5.21 -7.97
CA LYS A 82 19.34 5.80 -7.61
C LYS A 82 19.31 6.32 -6.16
N ILE A 83 20.29 5.94 -5.34
CA ILE A 83 20.51 6.40 -3.97
C ILE A 83 22.00 6.71 -3.79
N ALA A 84 22.33 7.79 -3.07
CA ALA A 84 23.71 8.11 -2.74
C ALA A 84 24.37 7.00 -1.91
N ALA A 85 25.63 6.68 -2.20
CA ALA A 85 26.36 5.57 -1.57
C ALA A 85 26.50 5.71 -0.03
N ASP A 86 26.44 6.94 0.49
CA ASP A 86 26.52 7.28 1.91
C ASP A 86 25.15 7.45 2.59
N LYS A 87 24.04 7.48 1.83
CA LYS A 87 22.69 7.60 2.40
C LYS A 87 22.39 6.35 3.23
N ARG A 88 22.01 6.58 4.50
CA ARG A 88 21.53 5.53 5.40
C ARG A 88 20.24 4.91 4.88
N VAL A 89 20.01 3.65 5.23
CA VAL A 89 18.76 2.94 4.89
C VAL A 89 17.57 3.70 5.44
N ASP A 90 16.62 4.01 4.57
CA ASP A 90 15.39 4.70 4.90
C ASP A 90 14.20 3.76 4.69
N LYS A 91 13.62 3.30 5.81
CA LYS A 91 12.45 2.40 5.81
C LYS A 91 11.14 3.07 5.39
N HIS A 92 11.17 4.37 5.08
CA HIS A 92 10.03 5.15 4.60
C HIS A 92 10.19 5.58 3.14
N ASP A 93 11.36 5.33 2.53
CA ASP A 93 11.60 5.63 1.13
C ASP A 93 10.80 4.68 0.23
N LEU A 94 9.81 5.22 -0.50
CA LEU A 94 8.88 4.38 -1.26
C LEU A 94 9.59 3.54 -2.34
N LEU A 95 10.63 4.08 -2.97
CA LEU A 95 11.40 3.34 -3.97
C LEU A 95 12.16 2.16 -3.33
N THR A 96 12.76 2.37 -2.16
CA THR A 96 13.40 1.29 -1.40
C THR A 96 12.40 0.21 -1.02
N LEU A 97 11.23 0.58 -0.50
CA LEU A 97 10.16 -0.36 -0.16
C LEU A 97 9.64 -1.11 -1.39
N PHE A 98 9.52 -0.43 -2.54
CA PHE A 98 9.13 -1.05 -3.80
C PHE A 98 10.14 -2.11 -4.23
N HIS A 99 11.43 -1.81 -4.25
CA HIS A 99 12.46 -2.80 -4.60
C HIS A 99 12.60 -3.92 -3.55
N ALA A 100 12.14 -3.70 -2.31
CA ALA A 100 12.09 -4.74 -1.29
C ALA A 100 10.96 -5.76 -1.52
N VAL A 101 9.94 -5.42 -2.32
CA VAL A 101 8.95 -6.39 -2.80
C VAL A 101 9.63 -7.35 -3.79
N PRO A 102 9.52 -8.68 -3.59
CA PRO A 102 10.11 -9.67 -4.50
C PRO A 102 9.72 -9.42 -5.96
N ALA A 103 10.70 -9.53 -6.87
CA ALA A 103 10.53 -9.12 -8.28
C ALA A 103 9.43 -9.92 -9.01
N ASP A 104 9.28 -11.20 -8.69
CA ASP A 104 8.22 -12.06 -9.23
C ASP A 104 6.82 -11.58 -8.78
N ILE A 105 6.70 -11.13 -7.54
CA ILE A 105 5.46 -10.56 -7.00
C ILE A 105 5.17 -9.21 -7.66
N ARG A 106 6.18 -8.31 -7.77
CA ARG A 106 6.01 -7.03 -8.46
C ARG A 106 5.51 -7.20 -9.89
N SER A 107 6.13 -8.11 -10.63
CA SER A 107 5.74 -8.41 -12.01
C SER A 107 4.33 -8.96 -12.07
N ARG A 108 3.98 -9.92 -11.21
CA ARG A 108 2.63 -10.52 -11.13
C ARG A 108 1.55 -9.48 -10.82
N LEU A 109 1.83 -8.56 -9.89
CA LEU A 109 0.90 -7.51 -9.48
C LEU A 109 0.94 -6.29 -10.40
N ARG A 110 1.76 -6.34 -11.47
CA ARG A 110 1.99 -5.26 -12.43
C ARG A 110 2.52 -3.98 -11.79
N PHE A 111 3.25 -4.09 -10.67
CA PHE A 111 3.83 -2.94 -9.98
C PHE A 111 4.96 -2.30 -10.77
N ASP A 112 5.67 -3.07 -11.61
CA ASP A 112 6.81 -2.56 -12.40
C ASP A 112 6.42 -1.41 -13.34
N GLN A 113 5.16 -1.35 -13.79
CA GLN A 113 4.68 -0.25 -14.64
C GLN A 113 4.53 1.08 -13.86
N GLU A 114 4.54 1.03 -12.53
CA GLU A 114 4.35 2.18 -11.63
C GLU A 114 5.66 2.70 -11.02
N GLU A 115 6.81 2.07 -11.30
CA GLU A 115 8.10 2.40 -10.68
C GLU A 115 8.47 3.87 -10.84
N GLU A 116 8.26 4.45 -12.02
CA GLU A 116 8.54 5.87 -12.29
C GLU A 116 7.75 6.79 -11.34
N TRP A 117 6.47 6.49 -11.10
CA TRP A 117 5.64 7.28 -10.20
C TRP A 117 6.09 7.11 -8.76
N ILE A 118 6.42 5.89 -8.34
CA ILE A 118 6.93 5.59 -7.01
C ILE A 118 8.26 6.34 -6.77
N GLU A 119 9.17 6.33 -7.74
CA GLU A 119 10.44 7.07 -7.68
C GLU A 119 10.20 8.58 -7.58
N ARG A 120 9.31 9.13 -8.41
CA ARG A 120 8.95 10.55 -8.40
C ARG A 120 8.39 11.00 -7.05
N TYR A 121 7.58 10.16 -6.41
CA TYR A 121 6.88 10.51 -5.17
C TYR A 121 7.55 9.96 -3.89
N ARG A 122 8.73 9.35 -4.01
CA ARG A 122 9.42 8.65 -2.89
C ARG A 122 9.64 9.47 -1.61
N ASN A 123 9.70 10.79 -1.72
CA ASN A 123 9.91 11.72 -0.59
C ASN A 123 8.68 12.63 -0.30
N VAL A 124 7.52 12.38 -0.90
CA VAL A 124 6.32 13.22 -0.67
C VAL A 124 5.96 13.24 0.79
N PHE A 125 5.97 12.07 1.45
CA PHE A 125 5.62 11.99 2.87
C PHE A 125 6.52 12.87 3.75
N THR A 126 7.82 12.99 3.43
CA THR A 126 8.73 13.80 4.23
C THR A 126 8.62 15.28 3.89
N ASN A 127 8.53 15.62 2.61
CA ASN A 127 8.74 16.98 2.09
C ASN A 127 7.44 17.76 1.85
N ALA A 128 6.31 17.09 1.63
CA ALA A 128 5.05 17.75 1.25
C ALA A 128 4.16 18.11 2.45
N ARG A 129 4.54 17.73 3.68
CA ARG A 129 3.74 17.99 4.90
C ARG A 129 3.64 19.47 5.25
N TYR A 130 4.68 20.24 4.96
CA TYR A 130 4.79 21.63 5.33
C TYR A 130 4.98 22.48 4.07
N PRO A 131 3.87 22.86 3.38
CA PRO A 131 3.91 23.57 2.10
C PRO A 131 4.55 24.97 2.16
N TYR A 132 4.84 25.46 3.38
CA TYR A 132 5.53 26.71 3.64
C TYR A 132 7.05 26.56 3.82
N GLU A 133 7.59 25.32 3.80
CA GLU A 133 9.03 25.09 3.86
C GLU A 133 9.70 25.32 2.50
N ALA A 134 10.93 25.82 2.52
CA ALA A 134 11.66 26.17 1.29
C ALA A 134 11.83 24.98 0.31
N ASN A 135 11.81 23.75 0.82
CA ASN A 135 12.00 22.53 0.05
C ASN A 135 10.68 21.82 -0.28
N SER A 136 9.52 22.42 0.04
CA SER A 136 8.23 21.80 -0.26
C SER A 136 7.98 21.75 -1.77
N PRO A 137 7.25 20.73 -2.27
CA PRO A 137 6.83 20.68 -3.66
C PRO A 137 6.04 21.94 -4.04
N LYS A 138 6.32 22.48 -5.23
CA LYS A 138 5.60 23.66 -5.78
C LYS A 138 4.31 23.29 -6.51
N GLY A 139 4.03 21.99 -6.68
CA GLY A 139 2.86 21.49 -7.39
C GLY A 139 2.46 20.11 -6.88
N TYR A 140 1.17 19.83 -6.96
CA TYR A 140 0.54 18.60 -6.47
C TYR A 140 -0.33 18.00 -7.57
N SER A 141 -0.48 16.68 -7.56
CA SER A 141 -1.35 15.95 -8.48
C SER A 141 -2.00 14.76 -7.78
N ASP A 142 -3.11 14.30 -8.36
CA ASP A 142 -3.86 13.11 -7.96
C ASP A 142 -3.24 11.80 -8.46
N THR A 143 -2.16 11.86 -9.24
CA THR A 143 -1.49 10.69 -9.83
C THR A 143 -1.18 9.60 -8.81
N LEU A 144 -0.60 9.96 -7.65
CA LEU A 144 -0.27 8.98 -6.62
C LEU A 144 -1.53 8.34 -6.00
N VAL A 145 -2.64 9.07 -5.93
CA VAL A 145 -3.94 8.56 -5.47
C VAL A 145 -4.46 7.51 -6.46
N TYR A 146 -4.37 7.79 -7.76
CA TYR A 146 -4.75 6.87 -8.82
C TYR A 146 -3.89 5.59 -8.82
N VAL A 147 -2.56 5.75 -8.78
CA VAL A 147 -1.60 4.63 -8.75
C VAL A 147 -1.84 3.74 -7.53
N LEU A 148 -1.99 4.34 -6.33
CA LEU A 148 -2.31 3.60 -5.11
C LEU A 148 -3.61 2.78 -5.26
N GLY A 149 -4.66 3.39 -5.82
CA GLY A 149 -5.93 2.70 -6.05
C GLY A 149 -5.81 1.48 -6.96
N GLN A 150 -5.07 1.60 -8.06
CA GLN A 150 -4.80 0.48 -8.98
C GLN A 150 -3.99 -0.63 -8.32
N MET A 151 -2.96 -0.27 -7.55
CA MET A 151 -2.13 -1.25 -6.85
C MET A 151 -2.94 -1.99 -5.77
N ILE A 152 -3.78 -1.30 -4.98
CA ILE A 152 -4.68 -1.95 -4.01
C ILE A 152 -5.61 -2.95 -4.70
N GLU A 153 -6.22 -2.57 -5.84
CA GLU A 153 -7.11 -3.46 -6.57
C GLU A 153 -6.40 -4.76 -7.03
N ASN A 154 -5.17 -4.65 -7.53
CA ASN A 154 -4.36 -5.80 -7.93
C ASN A 154 -4.01 -6.69 -6.73
N VAL A 155 -3.66 -6.10 -5.58
CA VAL A 155 -3.35 -6.85 -4.36
C VAL A 155 -4.58 -7.57 -3.82
N VAL A 156 -5.74 -6.92 -3.76
CA VAL A 156 -6.99 -7.55 -3.32
C VAL A 156 -7.34 -8.74 -4.21
N LYS A 157 -7.26 -8.59 -5.54
CA LYS A 157 -7.49 -9.70 -6.48
C LYS A 157 -6.53 -10.85 -6.20
N TRP A 158 -5.24 -10.56 -6.04
CA TRP A 158 -4.24 -11.56 -5.75
C TRP A 158 -4.46 -12.26 -4.40
N TYR A 159 -4.80 -11.53 -3.34
CA TYR A 159 -5.12 -12.12 -2.03
C TYR A 159 -6.33 -13.07 -2.11
N ARG A 160 -7.35 -12.74 -2.90
CA ARG A 160 -8.49 -13.64 -3.17
C ARG A 160 -8.03 -14.92 -3.88
N GLU A 161 -7.16 -14.81 -4.88
CA GLU A 161 -6.57 -15.99 -5.56
C GLU A 161 -5.76 -16.88 -4.61
N GLN A 162 -5.13 -16.30 -3.58
CA GLN A 162 -4.44 -17.05 -2.53
C GLN A 162 -5.38 -17.66 -1.49
N GLY A 163 -6.71 -17.47 -1.62
CA GLY A 163 -7.71 -18.00 -0.69
C GLY A 163 -7.86 -17.20 0.60
N CYS A 164 -7.46 -15.93 0.61
CA CYS A 164 -7.65 -15.05 1.78
C CYS A 164 -9.15 -14.92 2.13
N ARG A 165 -9.49 -15.13 3.40
CA ARG A 165 -10.86 -15.06 3.93
C ARG A 165 -11.12 -13.81 4.78
N ASP A 166 -10.17 -12.90 4.82
CA ASP A 166 -10.33 -11.66 5.56
C ASP A 166 -11.56 -10.87 5.04
N PRO A 167 -12.43 -10.36 5.92
CA PRO A 167 -13.66 -9.68 5.50
C PRO A 167 -13.41 -8.51 4.54
N PHE A 168 -12.38 -7.69 4.76
CA PHE A 168 -12.09 -6.58 3.87
C PHE A 168 -11.76 -7.11 2.47
N ILE A 169 -10.90 -8.12 2.36
CA ILE A 169 -10.54 -8.72 1.07
C ILE A 169 -11.76 -9.36 0.39
N VAL A 170 -12.58 -10.11 1.13
CA VAL A 170 -13.76 -10.79 0.57
C VAL A 170 -14.76 -9.77 0.05
N TYR A 171 -15.08 -8.75 0.84
CA TYR A 171 -16.13 -7.79 0.53
C TYR A 171 -15.68 -6.54 -0.25
N TYR A 172 -14.38 -6.41 -0.54
CA TYR A 172 -13.85 -5.26 -1.29
C TYR A 172 -14.58 -5.05 -2.62
N GLY A 173 -15.07 -3.82 -2.84
CA GLY A 173 -15.76 -3.44 -4.06
C GLY A 173 -17.19 -3.99 -4.18
N MET A 174 -17.70 -4.72 -3.19
CA MET A 174 -19.10 -5.15 -3.17
C MET A 174 -20.02 -3.98 -2.83
N THR A 175 -21.09 -3.86 -3.59
CA THR A 175 -22.22 -2.98 -3.32
C THR A 175 -23.07 -3.55 -2.18
N PRO A 176 -23.83 -2.71 -1.45
CA PRO A 176 -24.78 -3.17 -0.43
C PRO A 176 -25.78 -4.24 -0.92
N ALA A 177 -26.09 -4.28 -2.21
CA ALA A 177 -26.98 -5.28 -2.80
C ALA A 177 -26.31 -6.67 -2.91
N GLU A 178 -25.00 -6.73 -3.05
CA GLU A 178 -24.20 -7.96 -3.12
C GLU A 178 -23.93 -8.56 -1.73
N PHE A 179 -24.22 -7.82 -0.65
CA PHE A 179 -24.09 -8.26 0.74
C PHE A 179 -25.24 -9.14 1.25
N GLN A 180 -26.12 -9.66 0.41
CA GLN A 180 -27.17 -10.56 0.89
C GLN A 180 -26.55 -11.91 1.28
N PRO A 181 -26.53 -12.28 2.57
CA PRO A 181 -26.22 -13.67 2.93
C PRO A 181 -27.27 -14.53 2.24
N GLU A 182 -26.87 -15.65 1.64
CA GLU A 182 -27.82 -16.64 1.14
C GLU A 182 -28.86 -16.85 2.24
N ALA A 183 -30.09 -16.39 1.99
CA ALA A 183 -31.18 -16.56 2.92
C ALA A 183 -31.22 -18.05 3.24
N ALA A 184 -30.98 -18.38 4.51
CA ALA A 184 -31.07 -19.73 5.02
C ALA A 184 -32.28 -20.39 4.36
N LYS A 185 -32.04 -21.43 3.56
CA LYS A 185 -33.09 -22.27 3.00
C LYS A 185 -34.00 -22.63 4.17
N GLN A 186 -35.15 -21.97 4.26
CA GLN A 186 -36.18 -22.30 5.22
C GLN A 186 -36.54 -23.75 4.88
N ALA A 187 -36.22 -24.65 5.80
CA ALA A 187 -36.75 -25.99 5.76
C ALA A 187 -38.27 -25.84 5.84
N ASP A 188 -38.98 -26.27 4.79
CA ASP A 188 -40.42 -26.36 4.80
C ASP A 188 -40.85 -27.23 6.00
N PRO A 189 -41.73 -26.75 6.89
CA PRO A 189 -42.32 -27.60 7.90
C PRO A 189 -43.25 -28.60 7.20
N SER A 190 -43.01 -29.90 7.45
CA SER A 190 -43.86 -31.02 7.05
C SER A 190 -45.21 -31.02 7.76
#